data_AF-A0A8S4DQX8-F1
#
_entry.id   AF-A0A8S4DQX8-F1
#
_cell.length_a   1.000
_cell.length_b   1.000
_cell.length_c   1.000
_cell.angle_alpha   90.00
_cell.angle_beta   90.00
_cell.angle_gamma   90.00
#
_symmetry.space_group_name_H-M   'P 1'
#
loop_
_entity.id
_entity.type
_entity.pdbx_description
1 polymer ?
#
loop_
_entity_poly.entity_id
_entity_poly.type
_entity_poly.pdbx_seq_one_letter_code
_entity_poly.pdbx_strand_id
1 'polypeptide(L)'
;MTHVVSDRAGNIIPLITVNCSSQGLEAPPASLPPSTTTLRLEANKINTIRTILQNHQYKKLADLYLDNNSIPSVKELEGSEWFSTFRVLSLRGNLLRQIPVYAFDKAFQSNNNIMQVHLGHNPWRCDCHFIPRFQALLLKYKRVIHDLKDIRCSKSDDKETSLVQVSIYLQGAAKKVY
;
A
#
# COMPACT_ATOMS: atom_id res chain seq x y z
N MET A 1 -2.52 25.84 -6.60
CA MET A 1 -1.98 25.46 -7.92
C MET A 1 -2.44 24.03 -8.19
N THR A 2 -3.41 23.81 -9.08
CA THR A 2 -3.85 22.46 -9.46
C THR A 2 -2.79 21.85 -10.36
N HIS A 3 -2.10 20.82 -9.88
CA HIS A 3 -1.14 20.08 -10.70
C HIS A 3 -1.92 19.26 -11.74
N VAL A 4 -1.82 19.67 -13.01
CA VAL A 4 -2.35 18.89 -14.13
C VAL A 4 -1.38 17.74 -14.39
N VAL A 5 -1.90 16.51 -14.40
CA VAL A 5 -1.11 15.33 -14.74
C VAL A 5 -1.22 15.12 -16.24
N SER A 6 -0.07 15.11 -16.94
CA SER A 6 -0.01 14.85 -18.38
C SER A 6 0.78 13.57 -18.67
N ASP A 7 0.44 12.89 -19.76
CA ASP A 7 1.22 11.75 -20.25
C ASP A 7 2.55 12.22 -20.90
N ARG A 8 3.36 11.26 -21.37
CA ARG A 8 4.64 11.54 -22.05
C ARG A 8 4.49 12.30 -23.37
N ALA A 9 3.30 12.31 -23.95
CA ALA A 9 2.97 13.04 -25.18
C ALA A 9 2.35 14.42 -24.89
N GLY A 10 2.20 14.80 -23.62
CA GLY A 10 1.63 16.08 -23.20
C GLY A 10 0.10 16.10 -23.12
N ASN A 11 -0.58 14.97 -23.33
CA ASN A 11 -2.04 14.91 -23.19
C ASN A 11 -2.42 14.94 -21.71
N ILE A 12 -3.45 15.72 -21.39
CA ILE A 12 -4.01 15.77 -20.03
C ILE A 12 -4.60 14.40 -19.70
N ILE A 13 -4.14 13.79 -18.61
CA ILE A 13 -4.70 12.54 -18.09
C ILE A 13 -5.91 12.89 -17.21
N PRO A 14 -7.15 12.58 -17.64
CA PRO A 14 -8.33 12.86 -16.83
C PRO A 14 -8.33 11.99 -15.56
N LEU A 15 -8.52 12.65 -14.42
CA LEU A 15 -8.69 12.00 -13.12
C LEU A 15 -10.17 11.76 -12.85
N ILE A 16 -10.69 10.65 -13.35
CA ILE A 16 -12.09 10.24 -13.14
C ILE A 16 -12.13 9.46 -11.83
N THR A 17 -12.66 10.11 -10.80
CA THR A 17 -12.74 9.58 -9.45
C THR A 17 -14.10 8.96 -9.18
N VAL A 18 -14.10 7.71 -8.70
CA VAL A 18 -15.27 7.05 -8.13
C VAL A 18 -15.07 6.95 -6.63
N ASN A 19 -15.99 7.53 -5.87
CA ASN A 19 -15.95 7.52 -4.41
C ASN A 19 -16.95 6.54 -3.82
N CYS A 20 -16.44 5.45 -3.26
CA CYS A 20 -17.18 4.39 -2.57
C CYS A 20 -16.77 4.30 -1.08
N SER A 21 -16.21 5.37 -0.51
CA SER A 21 -15.79 5.38 0.89
C SER A 21 -16.97 5.36 1.86
N SER A 22 -16.76 4.76 3.04
CA SER A 22 -17.74 4.72 4.15
C SER A 22 -19.11 4.13 3.80
N GLN A 23 -19.16 3.19 2.87
CA GLN A 23 -20.41 2.55 2.43
C GLN A 23 -20.66 1.18 3.09
N GLY A 24 -19.78 0.75 4.00
CA GLY A 24 -19.90 -0.54 4.68
C GLY A 24 -19.65 -1.75 3.77
N LEU A 25 -18.94 -1.56 2.65
CA LEU A 25 -18.71 -2.58 1.63
C LEU A 25 -17.81 -3.70 2.14
N GLU A 26 -18.21 -4.95 1.96
CA GLU A 26 -17.34 -6.12 2.20
C GLU A 26 -16.52 -6.50 0.96
N ALA A 27 -16.98 -6.08 -0.21
CA ALA A 27 -16.30 -6.25 -1.49
C ALA A 27 -16.37 -4.96 -2.32
N PRO A 28 -15.37 -4.71 -3.19
CA PRO A 28 -15.44 -3.64 -4.18
C PRO A 28 -16.65 -3.79 -5.11
N PRO A 29 -17.17 -2.70 -5.70
CA PRO A 29 -18.29 -2.77 -6.63
C PRO A 29 -18.01 -3.70 -7.82
N ALA A 30 -19.02 -4.42 -8.30
CA ALA A 30 -18.85 -5.31 -9.46
C ALA A 30 -18.53 -4.54 -10.75
N SER A 31 -19.03 -3.30 -10.85
CA SER A 31 -18.77 -2.45 -12.00
C SER A 31 -18.34 -1.03 -11.65
N LEU A 32 -17.55 -0.43 -12.52
CA LEU A 32 -17.15 0.98 -12.48
C LEU A 32 -17.61 1.72 -13.74
N PRO A 33 -17.89 3.03 -13.64
CA PRO A 33 -17.99 3.91 -14.80
C PRO A 33 -16.78 3.78 -15.75
N PRO A 34 -17.00 3.86 -17.07
CA PRO A 34 -15.92 3.84 -18.04
C PRO A 34 -14.85 4.89 -17.73
N SER A 35 -13.59 4.55 -18.00
CA SER A 35 -12.43 5.44 -17.84
C SER A 35 -12.12 5.89 -16.41
N THR A 36 -12.70 5.24 -15.38
CA THR A 36 -12.31 5.48 -13.99
C THR A 36 -10.81 5.27 -13.80
N THR A 37 -10.11 6.29 -13.28
CA THR A 37 -8.67 6.27 -13.01
C THR A 37 -8.36 6.34 -11.52
N THR A 38 -9.30 6.78 -10.70
CA THR A 38 -9.15 6.86 -9.23
C THR A 38 -10.31 6.16 -8.55
N LEU A 39 -10.02 5.20 -7.67
CA LEU A 39 -11.01 4.52 -6.86
C LEU A 39 -10.73 4.71 -5.37
N ARG A 40 -11.77 5.18 -4.67
CA ARG A 40 -11.75 5.45 -3.23
C ARG A 40 -12.64 4.44 -2.51
N LEU A 41 -12.05 3.56 -1.73
CA LEU A 41 -12.72 2.49 -0.97
C LEU A 41 -12.42 2.59 0.54
N GLU A 42 -12.03 3.77 1.02
CA GLU A 42 -11.66 3.98 2.42
C GLU A 42 -12.82 3.70 3.39
N ALA A 43 -12.50 3.27 4.60
CA ALA A 43 -13.47 3.05 5.68
C ALA A 43 -14.61 2.07 5.29
N ASN A 44 -14.22 0.94 4.70
CA ASN A 44 -15.12 -0.17 4.38
C ASN A 44 -14.68 -1.42 5.16
N LYS A 45 -15.26 -2.58 4.81
CA LYS A 45 -14.99 -3.88 5.45
C LYS A 45 -14.27 -4.85 4.50
N ILE A 46 -13.56 -4.33 3.50
CA ILE A 46 -12.87 -5.15 2.51
C ILE A 46 -11.74 -5.92 3.19
N ASN A 47 -11.69 -7.23 2.96
CA ASN A 47 -10.72 -8.12 3.62
C ASN A 47 -9.74 -8.79 2.64
N THR A 48 -9.84 -8.51 1.34
CA THR A 48 -8.97 -9.08 0.31
C THR A 48 -8.80 -8.13 -0.86
N ILE A 49 -7.60 -8.12 -1.45
CA ILE A 49 -7.30 -7.36 -2.68
C ILE A 49 -7.60 -8.16 -3.95
N ARG A 50 -7.87 -9.48 -3.84
CA ARG A 50 -8.03 -10.39 -4.98
C ARG A 50 -9.09 -9.93 -5.97
N THR A 51 -10.26 -9.53 -5.47
CA THR A 51 -11.40 -9.09 -6.29
C THR A 51 -11.06 -7.86 -7.12
N ILE A 52 -10.22 -6.97 -6.60
CA ILE A 52 -9.73 -5.79 -7.32
C ILE A 52 -8.79 -6.20 -8.45
N LEU A 53 -7.87 -7.14 -8.19
CA LEU A 53 -6.87 -7.55 -9.19
C LEU A 53 -7.45 -8.44 -10.30
N GLN A 54 -8.49 -9.21 -9.99
CA GLN A 54 -9.14 -10.12 -10.95
C GLN A 54 -10.17 -9.41 -11.84
N ASN A 55 -10.80 -8.33 -11.37
CA ASN A 55 -11.80 -7.63 -12.16
C ASN A 55 -11.12 -6.70 -13.18
N HIS A 56 -11.32 -7.03 -14.46
CA HIS A 56 -10.75 -6.33 -15.61
C HIS A 56 -11.05 -4.83 -15.65
N GLN A 57 -12.15 -4.38 -15.04
CA GLN A 57 -12.51 -2.96 -15.01
C GLN A 57 -11.56 -2.13 -14.16
N TYR A 58 -10.84 -2.75 -13.22
CA TYR A 58 -9.87 -2.07 -12.37
C TYR A 58 -8.48 -1.92 -13.01
N LYS A 59 -8.24 -2.55 -14.17
CA LYS A 59 -6.93 -2.51 -14.85
C LYS A 59 -6.48 -1.10 -15.25
N LYS A 60 -7.43 -0.16 -15.39
CA LYS A 60 -7.17 1.24 -15.76
C LYS A 60 -6.97 2.16 -14.56
N LEU A 61 -7.13 1.67 -13.33
CA LEU A 61 -6.91 2.48 -12.14
C LEU A 61 -5.44 2.91 -12.07
N ALA A 62 -5.22 4.20 -11.88
CA ALA A 62 -3.92 4.75 -11.50
C ALA A 62 -3.84 4.88 -9.97
N ASP A 63 -4.94 5.27 -9.33
CA ASP A 63 -4.99 5.51 -7.89
C ASP A 63 -5.98 4.58 -7.20
N LEU A 64 -5.53 3.91 -6.15
CA LEU A 64 -6.34 3.03 -5.33
C LEU A 64 -6.15 3.35 -3.85
N TYR A 65 -7.23 3.77 -3.19
CA TYR A 65 -7.26 4.05 -1.77
C TYR A 65 -8.08 2.96 -1.05
N LEU A 66 -7.41 2.19 -0.18
CA LEU A 66 -8.00 1.09 0.59
C LEU A 66 -7.85 1.32 2.10
N ASP A 67 -7.73 2.58 2.51
CA ASP A 67 -7.46 2.91 3.90
C ASP A 67 -8.58 2.43 4.84
N ASN A 68 -8.22 2.07 6.07
CA ASN A 68 -9.16 1.67 7.11
C ASN A 68 -10.13 0.57 6.64
N ASN A 69 -9.56 -0.52 6.12
CA ASN A 69 -10.24 -1.75 5.77
C ASN A 69 -9.66 -2.90 6.63
N SER A 70 -10.03 -4.14 6.33
CA SER A 70 -9.65 -5.34 7.10
C SER A 70 -8.70 -6.25 6.32
N ILE A 71 -7.85 -5.72 5.45
CA ILE A 71 -6.99 -6.51 4.55
C ILE A 71 -5.78 -7.07 5.33
N PRO A 72 -5.62 -8.41 5.46
CA PRO A 72 -4.53 -9.01 6.23
C PRO A 72 -3.29 -9.32 5.39
N SER A 73 -3.43 -9.36 4.06
CA SER A 73 -2.39 -9.76 3.12
C SER A 73 -2.60 -9.09 1.77
N VAL A 74 -1.48 -8.79 1.09
CA VAL A 74 -1.44 -8.27 -0.28
C VAL A 74 -0.48 -9.07 -1.18
N LYS A 75 -0.29 -10.36 -0.87
CA LYS A 75 0.58 -11.26 -1.66
C LYS A 75 0.17 -11.31 -3.13
N GLU A 76 -1.11 -11.14 -3.39
CA GLU A 76 -1.72 -11.23 -4.72
C GLU A 76 -1.34 -10.05 -5.63
N LEU A 77 -0.74 -8.99 -5.08
CA LEU A 77 -0.09 -7.94 -5.89
C LEU A 77 1.12 -8.49 -6.66
N GLU A 78 1.78 -9.53 -6.16
CA GLU A 78 2.90 -10.16 -6.84
C GLU A 78 2.44 -10.77 -8.18
N GLY A 79 3.07 -10.33 -9.26
CA GLY A 79 2.72 -10.76 -10.62
C GLY A 79 1.49 -10.06 -11.21
N SER A 80 0.88 -9.10 -10.51
CA SER A 80 -0.19 -8.28 -11.09
C SER A 80 0.38 -7.18 -11.99
N GLU A 81 -0.16 -7.07 -13.21
CA GLU A 81 0.16 -5.99 -14.16
C GLU A 81 -0.09 -4.59 -13.57
N TRP A 82 -1.16 -4.46 -12.79
CA TRP A 82 -1.53 -3.19 -12.15
C TRP A 82 -0.45 -2.71 -11.18
N PHE A 83 0.16 -3.65 -10.44
CA PHE A 83 1.13 -3.32 -9.41
C PHE A 83 2.43 -2.70 -9.98
N SER A 84 2.71 -2.88 -11.27
CA SER A 84 3.87 -2.26 -11.93
C SER A 84 3.54 -0.92 -12.62
N THR A 85 2.29 -0.46 -12.56
CA THR A 85 1.83 0.71 -13.33
C THR A 85 1.05 1.76 -12.53
N PHE A 86 0.69 1.46 -11.27
CA PHE A 86 -0.06 2.35 -10.39
C PHE A 86 0.69 3.67 -10.11
N ARG A 87 -0.07 4.72 -9.78
CA ARG A 87 0.44 6.01 -9.34
C ARG A 87 0.32 6.17 -7.82
N VAL A 88 -0.84 5.85 -7.26
CA VAL A 88 -1.09 5.91 -5.81
C VAL A 88 -1.65 4.58 -5.30
N LEU A 89 -1.03 4.04 -4.26
CA LEU A 89 -1.55 2.91 -3.49
C LEU A 89 -1.55 3.26 -2.02
N SER A 90 -2.74 3.33 -1.43
CA SER A 90 -2.92 3.56 0.00
C SER A 90 -3.52 2.34 0.68
N LEU A 91 -2.77 1.77 1.63
CA LEU A 91 -3.16 0.60 2.45
C LEU A 91 -3.12 0.94 3.94
N ARG A 92 -3.23 2.22 4.30
CA ARG A 92 -3.11 2.69 5.68
C ARG A 92 -4.22 2.08 6.54
N GLY A 93 -3.92 1.74 7.78
CA GLY A 93 -4.99 1.32 8.72
C GLY A 93 -5.63 -0.02 8.37
N ASN A 94 -4.86 -0.95 7.77
CA ASN A 94 -5.31 -2.32 7.50
C ASN A 94 -4.70 -3.29 8.54
N LEU A 95 -4.79 -4.60 8.26
CA LEU A 95 -4.32 -5.67 9.14
C LEU A 95 -3.01 -6.29 8.65
N LEU A 96 -2.21 -5.56 7.86
CA LEU A 96 -0.99 -6.08 7.28
C LEU A 96 0.08 -6.29 8.34
N ARG A 97 0.54 -7.54 8.48
CA ARG A 97 1.69 -7.86 9.33
C ARG A 97 3.01 -7.94 8.55
N GLN A 98 2.93 -8.19 7.24
CA GLN A 98 4.08 -8.30 6.35
C GLN A 98 3.64 -8.05 4.91
N ILE A 99 4.61 -7.72 4.05
CA ILE A 99 4.45 -7.62 2.59
C ILE A 99 5.46 -8.52 1.88
N PRO A 100 5.18 -8.97 0.65
CA PRO A 100 6.18 -9.59 -0.21
C PRO A 100 7.21 -8.53 -0.62
N VAL A 101 8.24 -8.32 0.21
CA VAL A 101 9.25 -7.24 0.04
C VAL A 101 9.87 -7.27 -1.36
N TYR A 102 10.18 -8.45 -1.89
CA TYR A 102 10.77 -8.60 -3.22
C TYR A 102 9.80 -8.14 -4.33
N ALA A 103 8.51 -8.49 -4.24
CA ALA A 103 7.51 -8.06 -5.21
C ALA A 103 7.33 -6.54 -5.19
N PHE A 104 7.31 -5.92 -4.00
CA PHE A 104 7.27 -4.46 -3.86
C PHE A 104 8.51 -3.80 -4.44
N ASP A 105 9.70 -4.34 -4.15
CA ASP A 105 10.95 -3.79 -4.69
C ASP A 105 10.98 -3.83 -6.22
N LYS A 106 10.62 -4.98 -6.81
CA LYS A 106 10.54 -5.17 -8.26
C LYS A 106 9.54 -4.23 -8.90
N ALA A 107 8.34 -4.11 -8.33
CA ALA A 107 7.29 -3.23 -8.83
C ALA A 107 7.70 -1.75 -8.78
N PHE A 108 8.30 -1.30 -7.67
CA PHE A 108 8.69 0.10 -7.52
C PHE A 108 9.88 0.47 -8.40
N GLN A 109 10.77 -0.48 -8.66
CA GLN A 109 11.94 -0.27 -9.52
C GLN A 109 11.57 -0.06 -10.99
N SER A 110 10.56 -0.75 -11.51
CA SER A 110 10.14 -0.65 -12.91
C SER A 110 9.02 0.36 -13.15
N ASN A 111 8.31 0.79 -12.10
CA ASN A 111 7.17 1.68 -12.22
C ASN A 111 7.59 3.16 -12.29
N ASN A 112 7.53 3.72 -13.50
CA ASN A 112 7.83 5.15 -13.75
C ASN A 112 6.67 6.10 -13.40
N ASN A 113 5.49 5.57 -13.05
CA ASN A 113 4.30 6.37 -12.74
C ASN A 113 4.09 6.52 -11.23
N ILE A 114 4.86 5.80 -10.41
CA ILE A 114 4.67 5.77 -8.96
C ILE A 114 4.89 7.15 -8.34
N MET A 115 3.91 7.60 -7.57
CA MET A 115 3.96 8.90 -6.90
C MET A 115 3.85 8.75 -5.39
N GLN A 116 2.91 7.94 -4.90
CA GLN A 116 2.65 7.84 -3.46
C GLN A 116 2.29 6.41 -3.04
N VAL A 117 2.89 6.00 -1.93
CA VAL A 117 2.54 4.75 -1.24
C VAL A 117 2.34 5.05 0.25
N HIS A 118 1.27 4.49 0.81
CA HIS A 118 0.96 4.60 2.24
C HIS A 118 0.79 3.22 2.86
N LEU A 119 1.57 2.95 3.91
CA LEU A 119 1.64 1.66 4.61
C LEU A 119 1.51 1.79 6.14
N GLY A 120 1.38 3.02 6.65
CA GLY A 120 1.31 3.32 8.07
C GLY A 120 0.08 2.70 8.74
N HIS A 121 0.10 2.70 10.07
CA HIS A 121 -1.02 2.22 10.89
C HIS A 121 -1.44 0.77 10.59
N ASN A 122 -0.49 -0.09 10.21
CA ASN A 122 -0.67 -1.53 10.09
C ASN A 122 0.09 -2.23 11.22
N PRO A 123 -0.36 -3.41 11.69
CA PRO A 123 0.30 -4.17 12.76
C PRO A 123 1.56 -4.89 12.26
N TRP A 124 2.58 -4.15 11.83
CA TRP A 124 3.79 -4.71 11.23
C TRP A 124 4.54 -5.65 12.18
N ARG A 125 4.86 -6.86 11.71
CA ARG A 125 5.73 -7.82 12.38
C ARG A 125 7.14 -7.22 12.49
N CYS A 126 7.75 -7.29 13.67
CA CYS A 126 9.10 -6.76 13.88
C CYS A 126 10.08 -7.77 14.49
N ASP A 127 10.39 -8.82 13.73
CA ASP A 127 11.40 -9.80 14.14
C ASP A 127 12.67 -9.76 13.28
N CYS A 128 13.67 -10.55 13.68
CA CYS A 128 14.97 -10.63 13.02
C CYS A 128 14.92 -11.13 11.57
N HIS A 129 13.85 -11.79 11.15
CA HIS A 129 13.75 -12.36 9.80
C HIS A 129 13.13 -11.36 8.81
N PHE A 130 12.11 -10.62 9.22
CA PHE A 130 11.37 -9.73 8.33
C PHE A 130 11.94 -8.31 8.31
N ILE A 131 12.38 -7.78 9.46
CA ILE A 131 12.74 -6.37 9.60
C ILE A 131 13.88 -5.93 8.70
N PRO A 132 15.01 -6.66 8.58
CA PRO A 132 16.14 -6.18 7.79
C PRO A 132 15.74 -5.88 6.34
N ARG A 133 14.92 -6.76 5.74
CA ARG A 133 14.46 -6.62 4.35
C ARG A 133 13.39 -5.53 4.22
N PHE A 134 12.44 -5.48 5.15
CA PHE A 134 11.38 -4.47 5.12
C PHE A 134 11.95 -3.07 5.34
N GLN A 135 12.80 -2.87 6.34
CA GLN A 135 13.49 -1.61 6.60
C GLN A 135 14.31 -1.14 5.39
N ALA A 136 15.06 -2.04 4.74
CA ALA A 136 15.81 -1.72 3.53
C ALA A 136 14.92 -1.20 2.40
N LEU A 137 13.78 -1.85 2.15
CA LEU A 137 12.77 -1.39 1.18
C LEU A 137 12.26 0.01 1.54
N LEU A 138 11.84 0.21 2.78
CA LEU A 138 11.29 1.49 3.25
C LEU A 138 12.29 2.63 3.07
N LEU A 139 13.57 2.41 3.41
CA LEU A 139 14.62 3.41 3.27
C LEU A 139 15.00 3.67 1.81
N LYS A 140 15.03 2.63 0.97
CA LYS A 140 15.27 2.74 -0.48
C LYS A 140 14.22 3.63 -1.16
N TYR A 141 12.95 3.49 -0.78
CA TYR A 141 11.82 4.21 -1.38
C TYR A 141 11.21 5.30 -0.49
N LYS A 142 11.98 5.86 0.45
CA LYS A 142 11.51 6.88 1.41
C LYS A 142 10.90 8.15 0.80
N ARG A 143 11.17 8.42 -0.49
CA ARG A 143 10.58 9.55 -1.23
C ARG A 143 9.19 9.26 -1.77
N VAL A 144 8.87 7.99 -2.01
CA VAL A 144 7.58 7.51 -2.52
C VAL A 144 6.66 7.13 -1.35
N ILE A 145 7.24 6.58 -0.27
CA ILE A 145 6.51 6.19 0.93
C ILE A 145 6.33 7.42 1.82
N HIS A 146 5.18 8.06 1.72
CA HIS A 146 4.93 9.37 2.32
C HIS A 146 4.62 9.33 3.82
N ASP A 147 4.26 8.16 4.36
CA ASP A 147 3.88 7.96 5.77
C ASP A 147 4.89 7.11 6.56
N LEU A 148 6.18 7.19 6.19
CA LEU A 148 7.27 6.42 6.81
C LEU A 148 7.30 6.50 8.34
N LYS A 149 6.90 7.64 8.93
CA LYS A 149 6.85 7.87 10.39
C LYS A 149 5.76 7.07 11.11
N ASP A 150 4.76 6.61 10.35
CA ASP A 150 3.59 5.88 10.85
C ASP A 150 3.71 4.37 10.59
N ILE A 151 4.79 3.94 9.93
CA ILE A 151 5.13 2.53 9.74
C ILE A 151 5.87 2.04 10.99
N ARG A 152 5.11 1.45 11.91
CA ARG A 152 5.55 1.04 13.25
C ARG A 152 5.28 -0.42 13.51
N CYS A 153 6.08 -1.02 14.37
CA CYS A 153 5.88 -2.37 14.86
C CYS A 153 4.51 -2.53 15.53
N SER A 154 3.91 -3.71 15.41
CA SER A 154 2.69 -4.05 16.12
C SER A 154 2.87 -3.87 17.62
N LYS A 155 1.79 -3.54 18.32
CA LYS A 155 1.77 -3.51 19.78
C LYS A 155 2.19 -4.88 20.33
N SER A 156 3.15 -4.88 21.25
CA SER A 156 3.69 -6.03 21.98
C SER A 156 3.75 -5.69 23.47
N ASP A 157 3.83 -6.71 24.33
CA ASP A 157 4.06 -6.57 25.78
C ASP A 157 5.49 -6.12 26.08
N ASP A 158 6.42 -6.43 25.18
CA ASP A 158 7.78 -5.92 25.22
C ASP A 158 7.82 -4.44 24.81
N LYS A 159 8.05 -3.57 25.81
CA LYS A 159 8.10 -2.12 25.62
C LYS A 159 9.25 -1.66 24.73
N GLU A 160 10.32 -2.44 24.58
CA GLU A 160 11.46 -2.08 23.72
C GLU A 160 11.12 -2.21 22.23
N THR A 161 10.15 -3.05 21.88
CA THR A 161 9.81 -3.38 20.49
C THR A 161 8.40 -2.93 20.08
N SER A 162 7.54 -2.63 21.06
CA SER A 162 6.16 -2.15 20.84
C SER A 162 6.12 -0.77 20.20
N LEU A 163 5.44 -0.65 19.05
CA LEU A 163 5.18 0.62 18.33
C LEU A 163 6.42 1.42 17.89
N VAL A 164 7.60 0.77 17.88
CA VAL A 164 8.84 1.36 17.36
C VAL A 164 8.70 1.58 15.85
N GLN A 165 9.16 2.73 15.37
CA GLN A 165 9.16 3.05 13.94
C GLN A 165 10.18 2.18 13.20
N VAL A 166 9.72 1.46 12.18
CA VAL A 166 10.52 0.44 11.48
C VAL A 166 11.76 1.05 10.82
N SER A 167 11.67 2.27 10.27
CA SER A 167 12.78 2.89 9.56
C SER A 167 13.98 3.24 10.46
N ILE A 168 13.75 3.40 11.76
CA ILE A 168 14.79 3.71 12.76
C ILE A 168 15.04 2.54 13.73
N TYR A 169 14.41 1.38 13.49
CA TYR A 169 14.54 0.21 14.34
C TYR A 169 15.99 -0.29 14.34
N LEU A 170 16.61 -0.33 15.51
CA LEU A 170 17.98 -0.81 15.68
C LEU A 170 17.98 -2.34 15.69
N GLN A 171 18.61 -2.94 14.69
CA GLN A 171 18.68 -4.40 14.50
C GLN A 171 19.35 -5.14 15.67
N GLY A 172 20.01 -4.43 16.59
CA GLY A 172 20.60 -4.97 17.82
C GLY A 172 19.63 -5.24 18.98
N ALA A 173 18.39 -4.73 18.93
CA ALA A 173 17.37 -5.01 19.95
C ALA A 173 16.74 -6.41 19.81
N ALA A 174 16.94 -7.08 18.67
CA ALA A 174 16.47 -8.46 18.43
C ALA A 174 17.29 -9.54 19.16
N LYS A 175 18.17 -9.17 20.10
CA LYS A 175 19.05 -10.08 20.86
C LYS A 175 18.40 -10.71 22.11
N LYS A 176 17.10 -10.53 22.36
CA LYS A 176 16.42 -11.12 23.51
C LYS A 176 15.15 -11.87 23.12
N VAL A 177 15.32 -12.98 22.42
CA VAL A 177 14.34 -14.07 22.47
C VAL A 177 15.16 -15.33 22.69
N TYR A 178 15.34 -15.66 23.97
CA TYR A 178 15.81 -16.99 24.40
C TYR A 178 14.67 -17.99 24.23
#